data_AF-A0A7J6Q4U7-F1
#
_entry.id   AF-A0A7J6Q4U7-F1
#
_cell.length_a   1.000
_cell.length_b   1.000
_cell.length_c   1.000
_cell.angle_alpha   90.00
_cell.angle_beta   90.00
_cell.angle_gamma   90.00
#
_symmetry.space_group_name_H-M   'P 1'
#
loop_
_entity.id
_entity.type
_entity.pdbx_description
1 polymer ?
#
loop_
_entity_poly.entity_id
_entity_poly.type
_entity_poly.pdbx_seq_one_letter_code
_entity_poly.pdbx_strand_id
1 'polypeptide(L)'
;TNLVTQFNERDKAAEVVDHYKEKLSALNEEQAKKPKKALEDRIKRNMVKQEDAMSNFQTIDDSCRSAVTSLLEGRQADFSQILENMCLYIATNVQSSASCIPVFTKEIPEAVDRNKALREEQVKANKKAAEAASKDTTDRGECSSASTTTPVAKVESTC
;
A
#
# COMPACT_ATOMS: atom_id res chain seq x y z
N THR A 1 -21.95 -9.77 4.16
CA THR A 1 -22.72 -10.99 3.82
C THR A 1 -21.77 -12.07 3.35
N ASN A 2 -21.84 -13.28 3.91
CA ASN A 2 -21.00 -14.39 3.44
C ASN A 2 -21.73 -15.14 2.32
N LEU A 3 -21.37 -14.84 1.07
CA LEU A 3 -21.97 -15.47 -0.12
C LEU A 3 -21.80 -16.98 -0.15
N VAL A 4 -20.70 -17.51 0.40
CA VAL A 4 -20.45 -18.96 0.45
C VAL A 4 -21.50 -19.65 1.31
N THR A 5 -21.81 -19.08 2.48
CA THR A 5 -22.87 -19.61 3.35
C THR A 5 -24.23 -19.56 2.65
N GLN A 6 -24.56 -18.46 1.98
CA GLN A 6 -25.83 -18.32 1.26
C GLN A 6 -25.97 -19.30 0.10
N PHE A 7 -24.91 -19.54 -0.68
CA PHE A 7 -24.94 -20.55 -1.74
C PHE A 7 -25.13 -21.96 -1.19
N ASN A 8 -24.45 -22.29 -0.08
CA ASN A 8 -24.65 -23.59 0.58
C ASN A 8 -26.09 -23.77 1.09
N GLU A 9 -26.72 -22.70 1.61
CA GLU A 9 -28.13 -22.73 2.04
C GLU A 9 -29.09 -22.87 0.86
N ARG A 10 -28.81 -22.17 -0.25
CA ARG A 10 -29.57 -22.31 -1.50
C ARG A 10 -29.50 -23.74 -2.04
N ASP A 11 -28.30 -24.32 -2.07
CA ASP A 11 -28.10 -25.66 -2.60
C ASP A 11 -28.81 -26.71 -1.72
N LYS A 12 -28.75 -26.57 -0.39
CA LYS A 12 -29.55 -27.40 0.54
C LYS A 12 -31.05 -27.24 0.30
N ALA A 13 -31.54 -26.02 0.05
CA ALA A 13 -32.96 -25.80 -0.24
C ALA A 13 -33.38 -26.45 -1.57
N ALA A 14 -32.50 -26.45 -2.58
CA ALA A 14 -32.72 -27.14 -3.84
C ALA A 14 -32.83 -28.66 -3.64
N GLU A 15 -31.94 -29.26 -2.84
CA GLU A 15 -32.00 -30.68 -2.49
C GLU A 15 -33.33 -31.07 -1.83
N VAL A 16 -33.89 -30.21 -0.96
CA VAL A 16 -35.18 -30.44 -0.33
C VAL A 16 -36.32 -30.43 -1.36
N VAL A 17 -36.28 -29.52 -2.33
CA VAL A 17 -37.24 -29.48 -3.44
C VAL A 17 -37.17 -30.76 -4.26
N ASP A 18 -35.98 -31.21 -4.62
CA ASP A 18 -35.79 -32.41 -5.41
C ASP A 18 -36.21 -33.68 -4.66
N HIS A 19 -35.92 -33.77 -3.36
CA HIS A 19 -36.41 -34.84 -2.50
C HIS A 19 -37.96 -34.96 -2.55
N TYR A 20 -38.68 -33.83 -2.48
CA TYR A 20 -40.15 -33.87 -2.54
C TYR A 20 -40.68 -34.17 -3.95
N LYS A 21 -40.00 -33.73 -5.02
CA LYS A 21 -40.34 -34.12 -6.40
C LYS A 21 -40.23 -35.63 -6.58
N GLU A 22 -39.10 -36.22 -6.20
CA GLU A 22 -38.87 -37.67 -6.30
C GLU A 22 -39.90 -38.46 -5.49
N LYS A 23 -40.16 -38.02 -4.25
CA LYS A 23 -41.15 -38.65 -3.38
C LYS A 23 -42.57 -38.60 -3.94
N LEU A 24 -42.96 -37.48 -4.56
CA LEU A 24 -44.26 -37.38 -5.22
C LEU A 24 -44.34 -38.25 -6.47
N SER A 25 -43.27 -38.35 -7.25
CA SER A 25 -43.20 -39.29 -8.38
C SER A 25 -43.44 -40.73 -7.92
N ALA A 26 -42.72 -41.17 -6.88
CA ALA A 26 -42.85 -42.51 -6.33
C ALA A 26 -44.26 -42.80 -5.77
N LEU A 27 -44.86 -41.83 -5.06
CA LEU A 27 -46.23 -41.96 -4.54
C LEU A 27 -47.27 -42.00 -5.65
N ASN A 28 -47.12 -41.21 -6.71
CA ASN A 28 -48.02 -41.23 -7.86
C ASN A 28 -47.95 -42.57 -8.61
N GLU A 29 -46.75 -43.13 -8.79
CA GLU A 29 -46.59 -44.48 -9.36
C GLU A 29 -47.23 -45.56 -8.51
N GLU A 30 -47.08 -45.49 -7.18
CA GLU A 30 -47.71 -46.43 -6.25
C GLU A 30 -49.24 -46.31 -6.32
N GLN A 31 -49.78 -45.10 -6.41
CA GLN A 31 -51.22 -44.85 -6.56
C GLN A 31 -51.77 -45.41 -7.86
N ALA A 32 -51.04 -45.24 -8.97
CA ALA A 32 -51.43 -45.76 -10.27
C ALA A 32 -51.49 -47.29 -10.27
N LYS A 33 -50.59 -47.96 -9.54
CA LYS A 33 -50.56 -49.43 -9.41
C LYS A 33 -51.64 -49.96 -8.46
N LYS A 34 -51.88 -49.28 -7.33
CA LYS A 34 -52.82 -49.71 -6.29
C LYS A 34 -53.54 -48.50 -5.70
N PRO A 35 -54.65 -48.05 -6.30
CA PRO A 35 -55.38 -46.87 -5.84
C PRO A 35 -55.86 -47.05 -4.40
N LYS A 36 -55.38 -46.20 -3.49
CA LYS A 36 -55.80 -46.19 -2.09
C LYS A 36 -56.05 -44.76 -1.64
N LYS A 37 -57.17 -44.52 -0.97
CA LYS A 37 -57.51 -43.20 -0.39
C LYS A 37 -56.43 -42.69 0.56
N ALA A 38 -55.88 -43.57 1.40
CA ALA A 38 -54.78 -43.23 2.31
C ALA A 38 -53.51 -42.75 1.59
N LEU A 39 -53.27 -43.22 0.36
CA LEU A 39 -52.12 -42.81 -0.44
C LEU A 39 -52.39 -41.47 -1.14
N GLU A 40 -53.61 -41.24 -1.61
CA GLU A 40 -54.05 -39.93 -2.12
C GLU A 40 -53.88 -38.83 -1.07
N ASP A 41 -54.27 -39.09 0.19
CA ASP A 41 -54.06 -38.14 1.30
C ASP A 41 -52.57 -37.90 1.58
N ARG A 42 -51.71 -38.92 1.39
CA ARG A 42 -50.25 -38.77 1.48
C ARG A 42 -49.70 -37.92 0.34
N ILE A 43 -50.19 -38.10 -0.88
CA ILE A 43 -49.80 -37.29 -2.06
C ILE A 43 -50.14 -35.82 -1.79
N LYS A 44 -51.39 -35.52 -1.39
CA LYS A 44 -51.82 -34.15 -1.06
C LYS A 44 -50.93 -33.49 -0.01
N ARG A 45 -50.58 -34.20 1.07
CA ARG A 45 -49.65 -33.68 2.09
C ARG A 45 -48.24 -33.42 1.56
N ASN A 46 -47.73 -34.24 0.65
CA ASN A 46 -46.39 -34.01 0.08
C ASN A 46 -46.40 -32.93 -1.00
N MET A 47 -47.53 -32.69 -1.69
CA MET A 47 -47.68 -31.54 -2.59
C MET A 47 -47.55 -30.22 -1.84
N VAL A 48 -48.23 -30.07 -0.71
CA VAL A 48 -48.09 -28.88 0.15
C VAL A 48 -46.63 -28.70 0.60
N LYS A 49 -45.96 -29.78 1.03
CA LYS A 49 -44.54 -29.71 1.41
C LYS A 49 -43.61 -29.36 0.26
N GLN A 50 -43.94 -29.78 -0.96
CA GLN A 50 -43.18 -29.41 -2.15
C GLN A 50 -43.36 -27.92 -2.45
N GLU A 51 -44.60 -27.40 -2.38
CA GLU A 51 -44.90 -25.98 -2.55
C GLU A 51 -44.16 -25.13 -1.51
N ASP A 52 -44.20 -25.53 -0.24
CA ASP A 52 -43.45 -24.88 0.84
C ASP A 52 -41.93 -24.88 0.57
N ALA A 53 -41.38 -26.03 0.14
CA ALA A 53 -39.97 -26.15 -0.20
C ALA A 53 -39.58 -25.27 -1.39
N MET A 54 -40.43 -25.19 -2.42
CA MET A 54 -40.20 -24.33 -3.59
C MET A 54 -40.23 -22.85 -3.21
N SER A 55 -41.21 -22.43 -2.39
CA SER A 55 -41.32 -21.07 -1.88
C SER A 55 -40.08 -20.66 -1.05
N ASN A 56 -39.62 -21.56 -0.18
CA ASN A 56 -38.42 -21.34 0.61
C ASN A 56 -37.16 -21.27 -0.27
N PHE A 57 -36.99 -22.19 -1.22
CA PHE A 57 -35.88 -22.16 -2.17
C PHE A 57 -35.85 -20.84 -2.95
N GLN A 58 -37.01 -20.39 -3.44
CA GLN A 58 -37.10 -19.16 -4.23
C GLN A 58 -36.74 -17.91 -3.41
N THR A 59 -37.19 -17.87 -2.15
CA THR A 59 -36.81 -16.79 -1.21
C THR A 59 -35.30 -16.72 -1.01
N ILE A 60 -34.65 -17.88 -0.83
CA ILE A 60 -33.20 -17.96 -0.64
C ILE A 60 -32.46 -17.60 -1.94
N ASP A 61 -32.93 -18.09 -3.10
CA ASP A 61 -32.32 -17.79 -4.39
C ASP A 61 -32.40 -16.31 -4.76
N ASP A 62 -33.55 -15.67 -4.53
CA ASP A 62 -33.72 -14.23 -4.73
C ASP A 62 -32.82 -13.41 -3.80
N SER A 63 -32.66 -13.85 -2.54
CA SER A 63 -31.71 -13.24 -1.60
C SER A 63 -30.26 -13.37 -2.09
N CYS A 64 -29.86 -14.57 -2.55
CA CYS A 64 -28.53 -14.81 -3.11
C CYS A 64 -28.29 -13.92 -4.34
N ARG A 65 -29.27 -13.84 -5.25
CA ARG A 65 -29.18 -13.03 -6.47
C ARG A 65 -29.02 -11.55 -6.13
N SER A 66 -29.82 -11.04 -5.20
CA SER A 66 -29.71 -9.66 -4.72
C SER A 66 -28.34 -9.36 -4.11
N ALA A 67 -27.81 -10.27 -3.29
CA ALA A 67 -26.48 -10.11 -2.68
C ALA A 67 -25.35 -10.09 -3.72
N VAL A 68 -25.44 -10.94 -4.76
CA VAL A 68 -24.48 -10.95 -5.88
C VAL A 68 -24.56 -9.66 -6.70
N THR A 69 -25.77 -9.20 -7.05
CA THR A 69 -25.96 -7.96 -7.79
C THR A 69 -25.37 -6.77 -7.03
N SER A 70 -25.67 -6.64 -5.73
CA SER A 70 -25.13 -5.57 -4.90
C SER A 70 -23.60 -5.59 -4.82
N LEU A 71 -22.99 -6.78 -4.73
CA LEU A 71 -21.53 -6.91 -4.75
C LEU A 71 -20.94 -6.45 -6.08
N LEU A 72 -21.57 -6.80 -7.21
CA LEU A 72 -21.09 -6.42 -8.54
C LEU A 72 -21.22 -4.91 -8.78
N GLU A 73 -22.32 -4.30 -8.33
CA GLU A 73 -22.53 -2.85 -8.41
C GLU A 73 -21.49 -2.07 -7.59
N GLY A 74 -21.16 -2.55 -6.39
CA GLY A 74 -20.14 -1.92 -5.52
C GLY A 74 -18.72 -2.00 -6.07
N ARG A 75 -18.37 -3.05 -6.82
CA ARG A 75 -17.00 -3.28 -7.31
C ARG A 75 -16.46 -2.13 -8.17
N GLN A 76 -17.29 -1.53 -9.03
CA GLN A 76 -16.82 -0.46 -9.90
C GLN A 76 -16.42 0.78 -9.07
N ALA A 77 -17.18 1.11 -8.03
CA ALA A 77 -16.87 2.20 -7.12
C ALA A 77 -15.57 1.89 -6.34
N ASP A 78 -15.43 0.67 -5.83
CA ASP A 78 -14.23 0.24 -5.10
C ASP A 78 -12.96 0.34 -5.98
N PHE A 79 -13.02 -0.13 -7.23
CA PHE A 79 -11.89 -0.01 -8.15
C PHE A 79 -11.55 1.44 -8.48
N SER A 80 -12.58 2.29 -8.68
CA SER A 80 -12.37 3.71 -8.93
C SER A 80 -11.68 4.38 -7.75
N GLN A 81 -12.09 4.06 -6.53
CA GLN A 81 -11.49 4.60 -5.30
C GLN A 81 -10.03 4.13 -5.14
N ILE A 82 -9.73 2.86 -5.41
CA ILE A 82 -8.36 2.34 -5.36
C ILE A 82 -7.47 3.07 -6.37
N LEU A 83 -7.96 3.26 -7.60
CA LEU A 83 -7.23 3.97 -8.65
C LEU A 83 -6.99 5.43 -8.27
N GLU A 84 -8.01 6.13 -7.76
CA GLU A 84 -7.87 7.50 -7.28
C GLU A 84 -6.78 7.61 -6.20
N ASN A 85 -6.83 6.74 -5.19
CA ASN A 85 -5.84 6.72 -4.10
C ASN A 85 -4.42 6.43 -4.61
N MET A 86 -4.27 5.52 -5.57
CA MET A 86 -2.96 5.23 -6.18
C MET A 86 -2.44 6.40 -7.02
N CYS A 87 -3.29 7.02 -7.83
CA CYS A 87 -2.92 8.21 -8.61
C CYS A 87 -2.51 9.37 -7.70
N LEU A 88 -3.25 9.60 -6.61
CA LEU A 88 -2.91 10.62 -5.63
C LEU A 88 -1.56 10.34 -4.96
N TYR A 89 -1.34 9.10 -4.52
CA TYR A 89 -0.06 8.68 -3.95
C TYR A 89 1.11 8.92 -4.91
N ILE A 90 0.98 8.53 -6.18
CA ILE A 90 2.01 8.76 -7.19
C ILE A 90 2.25 10.26 -7.38
N ALA A 91 1.19 11.05 -7.53
CA ALA A 91 1.29 12.50 -7.73
C ALA A 91 2.02 13.18 -6.56
N THR A 92 1.67 12.84 -5.31
CA THR A 92 2.32 13.39 -4.11
C THR A 92 3.81 13.03 -4.07
N ASN A 93 4.18 11.78 -4.36
CA ASN A 93 5.58 11.37 -4.36
C ASN A 93 6.38 12.03 -5.49
N VAL A 94 5.80 12.16 -6.68
CA VAL A 94 6.45 12.86 -7.80
C VAL A 94 6.64 14.33 -7.47
N GLN A 95 5.64 15.00 -6.89
CA GLN A 95 5.75 16.39 -6.47
C GLN A 95 6.82 16.57 -5.38
N SER A 96 6.85 15.68 -4.39
CA SER A 96 7.88 15.68 -3.35
C SER A 96 9.28 15.41 -3.89
N SER A 97 9.41 14.65 -4.98
CA SER A 97 10.71 14.40 -5.62
C SER A 97 11.13 15.57 -6.51
N ALA A 98 10.18 16.23 -7.17
CA ALA A 98 10.43 17.38 -8.00
C ALA A 98 10.99 18.58 -7.20
N SER A 99 10.59 18.74 -5.93
CA SER A 99 11.14 19.77 -5.05
C SER A 99 12.63 19.57 -4.74
N CYS A 100 13.19 18.38 -4.94
CA CYS A 100 14.62 18.13 -4.81
C CYS A 100 15.43 18.55 -6.04
N ILE A 101 14.79 18.74 -7.21
CA ILE A 101 15.49 19.07 -8.46
C ILE A 101 16.26 20.41 -8.37
N PRO A 102 15.70 21.51 -7.83
CA PRO A 102 16.44 22.77 -7.70
C PRO A 102 17.67 22.66 -6.78
N VAL A 103 17.59 21.81 -5.74
CA VAL A 103 18.71 21.58 -4.83
C VAL A 103 19.91 21.02 -5.58
N PHE A 104 19.69 19.99 -6.41
CA PHE A 104 20.76 19.35 -7.18
C PHE A 104 21.22 20.16 -8.40
N THR A 105 20.31 20.88 -9.04
CA THR A 105 20.62 21.57 -10.31
C THR A 105 21.10 23.01 -10.13
N LYS A 106 20.82 23.63 -8.98
CA LYS A 106 21.15 25.04 -8.74
C LYS A 106 21.87 25.26 -7.41
N GLU A 107 21.25 24.89 -6.30
CA GLU A 107 21.74 25.29 -4.97
C GLU A 107 23.09 24.66 -4.62
N ILE A 108 23.26 23.36 -4.91
CA ILE A 108 24.53 22.66 -4.69
C ILE A 108 25.64 23.22 -5.60
N PRO A 109 25.47 23.31 -6.94
CA PRO A 109 26.47 23.94 -7.80
C PRO A 109 26.85 25.36 -7.36
N GLU A 110 25.88 26.22 -7.05
CA GLU A 110 26.16 27.58 -6.59
C GLU A 110 26.93 27.60 -5.26
N ALA A 111 26.61 26.69 -4.33
CA ALA A 111 27.36 26.56 -3.08
C ALA A 111 28.80 26.09 -3.31
N VAL A 112 29.02 25.18 -4.26
CA VAL A 112 30.36 24.72 -4.66
C VAL A 112 31.17 25.89 -5.25
N ASP A 113 30.58 26.66 -6.16
CA ASP A 113 31.24 27.80 -6.80
C ASP A 113 31.59 28.89 -5.78
N ARG A 114 30.67 29.23 -4.87
CA ARG A 114 30.94 30.17 -3.77
C ARG A 114 32.10 29.71 -2.89
N ASN A 115 32.11 28.43 -2.49
CA ASN A 115 33.18 27.88 -1.67
C ASN A 115 34.54 27.87 -2.39
N LYS A 116 34.54 27.62 -3.71
CA LYS A 116 35.75 27.69 -4.53
C LYS A 116 36.30 29.11 -4.59
N ALA A 117 35.45 30.11 -4.82
CA ALA A 117 35.87 31.51 -4.87
C ALA A 117 36.48 31.98 -3.54
N LEU A 118 35.84 31.64 -2.41
CA LEU A 118 36.34 31.94 -1.08
C LEU A 118 37.71 31.30 -0.80
N ARG A 119 37.93 30.06 -1.25
CA ARG A 119 39.23 29.39 -1.13
C ARG A 119 40.30 30.07 -1.97
N GLU A 120 39.98 30.47 -3.20
CA GLU A 120 40.92 31.20 -4.07
C GLU A 120 41.32 32.56 -3.48
N GLU A 121 40.39 33.27 -2.85
CA GLU A 121 40.69 34.51 -2.11
C GLU A 121 41.57 34.27 -0.89
N GLN A 122 41.28 33.25 -0.09
CA GLN A 122 42.13 32.88 1.05
C GLN A 122 43.55 32.49 0.62
N VAL A 123 43.71 31.75 -0.48
CA VAL A 123 45.03 31.41 -1.02
C VAL A 123 45.78 32.66 -1.46
N LYS A 124 45.11 33.62 -2.13
CA LYS A 124 45.72 34.90 -2.51
C LYS A 124 46.12 35.73 -1.28
N ALA A 125 45.27 35.78 -0.26
CA ALA A 125 45.56 36.49 1.00
C ALA A 125 46.76 35.86 1.72
N ASN A 126 46.80 34.53 1.83
CA ASN A 126 47.91 33.79 2.44
C ASN A 126 49.21 33.98 1.66
N LYS A 127 49.17 33.98 0.32
CA LYS A 127 50.35 34.25 -0.51
C LYS A 127 50.88 35.67 -0.30
N LYS A 128 50.00 36.67 -0.26
CA LYS A 128 50.40 38.07 0.02
C LYS A 128 50.97 38.22 1.44
N ALA A 129 50.40 37.56 2.44
CA ALA A 129 50.91 37.56 3.80
C ALA A 129 52.30 36.90 3.89
N ALA A 130 52.52 35.79 3.18
CA ALA A 130 53.82 35.13 3.11
C ALA A 130 54.88 35.98 2.39
N GLU A 131 54.51 36.66 1.29
CA GLU A 131 55.40 37.59 0.58
C GLU A 131 55.75 38.83 1.42
N ALA A 132 54.81 39.33 2.23
CA ALA A 132 55.07 40.41 3.18
C ALA A 132 56.03 39.97 4.30
N ALA A 133 55.85 38.76 4.86
CA ALA A 133 56.74 38.19 5.87
C ALA A 133 58.15 37.87 5.33
N SER A 134 58.27 37.52 4.05
CA SER A 134 59.56 37.31 3.38
C SER A 134 60.33 38.61 3.13
N LYS A 135 59.65 39.74 2.90
CA LYS A 135 60.30 41.05 2.79
C LYS A 135 60.79 41.58 4.13
N ASP A 136 60.10 41.25 5.22
CA ASP A 136 60.49 41.62 6.59
C ASP A 136 61.72 40.83 7.11
N THR A 137 62.03 39.71 6.48
CA THR A 137 63.22 38.89 6.81
C THR A 137 64.44 39.16 5.92
N THR A 138 64.29 39.94 4.84
CA THR A 138 65.40 40.26 3.91
C THR A 138 66.11 41.57 4.27
N ASP A 139 65.58 42.38 5.20
CA ASP A 139 66.19 43.62 5.70
C ASP A 139 66.76 43.48 7.13
N ARG A 140 67.34 42.31 7.42
CA ARG A 140 68.09 42.08 8.66
C ARG A 140 69.33 41.22 8.43
N GLY A 141 70.16 41.67 7.50
CA GLY A 141 71.58 41.30 7.48
C GLY A 141 72.35 42.16 8.48
N GLU A 142 72.52 41.62 9.70
CA GLU A 142 73.73 41.68 10.55
C GLU A 142 73.34 41.36 12.01
N CYS A 143 73.67 40.14 12.43
CA CYS A 143 73.78 39.79 13.83
C CYS A 143 75.25 39.93 14.23
N SER A 144 75.56 40.87 15.13
CA SER A 144 76.73 40.78 16.00
C SER A 144 76.33 41.04 17.45
N SER A 145 76.65 40.04 18.26
CA SER A 145 76.87 40.01 19.71
C SER A 145 75.69 39.79 20.67
N ALA A 146 75.75 38.56 21.23
CA ALA A 146 75.85 38.25 22.67
C ALA A 146 74.57 37.87 23.45
N SER A 147 74.58 36.57 23.84
CA SER A 147 74.22 36.00 25.17
C SER A 147 72.77 36.16 25.66
N THR A 148 72.05 35.15 26.16
CA THR A 148 72.45 34.08 27.10
C THR A 148 71.31 33.03 27.21
N THR A 149 71.70 31.76 27.40
CA THR A 149 71.02 30.65 28.14
C THR A 149 69.62 30.11 27.74
N THR A 150 69.66 28.84 27.29
CA THR A 150 68.65 27.75 27.32
C THR A 150 68.43 27.25 28.79
N PRO A 151 67.40 26.43 29.20
CA PRO A 151 66.78 25.35 28.42
C PRO A 151 65.27 24.99 28.57
N VAL A 152 64.76 24.41 27.47
CA VAL A 152 63.88 23.24 27.25
C VAL A 152 62.89 22.75 28.34
N ALA A 153 61.61 22.63 27.92
CA ALA A 153 60.67 21.48 28.03
C ALA A 153 59.21 22.02 28.09
N LYS A 154 58.14 21.44 27.56
CA LYS A 154 57.85 20.09 27.07
C LYS A 154 56.57 20.18 26.20
N VAL A 155 56.51 19.37 25.15
CA VAL A 155 55.32 19.10 24.34
C VAL A 155 54.35 18.25 25.14
N GLU A 156 53.07 18.62 25.23
CA GLU A 156 52.00 17.64 25.43
C GLU A 156 50.87 17.88 24.43
N SER A 157 50.76 16.88 23.56
CA SER A 157 49.65 16.57 22.68
C SER A 157 48.64 15.77 23.50
N THR A 158 47.36 16.07 23.36
CA THR A 158 46.30 15.12 23.72
C THR A 158 45.12 15.24 22.78
N CYS A 159 44.60 14.05 22.49
CA CYS A 159 43.48 13.68 21.63
C CYS A 159 42.16 14.37 21.96
#